data_AF-A0A961HJ92-F1
#
_entry.id   AF-A0A961HJ92-F1
#
_cell.length_a   1.000
_cell.length_b   1.000
_cell.length_c   1.000
_cell.angle_alpha   90.00
_cell.angle_beta   90.00
_cell.angle_gamma   90.00
#
_symmetry.space_group_name_H-M   'P 1'
#
loop_
_entity.id
_entity.type
_entity.pdbx_description
1 polymer ?
#
loop_
_entity_poly.entity_id
_entity_poly.type
_entity_poly.pdbx_seq_one_letter_code
_entity_poly.pdbx_strand_id
1 'polypeptide(L)'
;MIARLQDDQVVAVDEVDYQLAAQLITAALDGDGPLEARMAELFPWMLALSPDGRAACARALVDAARASFSTGQPHLAVAELTSWKETAAAIAAGLGSEPVEWLEADDALTAGPVERP
;
A
#
# COMPACT_ATOMS: atom_id res chain seq x y z
N MET A 1 -43.18 -14.97 6.36
CA MET A 1 -42.01 -14.62 7.21
C MET A 1 -41.00 -15.75 7.13
N ILE A 2 -40.10 -15.72 6.13
CA ILE A 2 -38.77 -16.36 6.16
C ILE A 2 -37.88 -15.45 5.31
N ALA A 3 -36.86 -14.87 5.92
CA ALA A 3 -35.93 -13.94 5.31
C ALA A 3 -34.98 -14.68 4.35
N ARG A 4 -34.91 -14.24 3.08
CA ARG A 4 -33.76 -14.49 2.21
C ARG A 4 -32.80 -13.33 2.40
N LEU A 5 -31.85 -13.50 3.31
CA LEU A 5 -30.70 -12.61 3.46
C LEU A 5 -29.45 -13.47 3.27
N GLN A 6 -28.50 -12.96 2.47
CA GLN A 6 -27.08 -13.36 2.38
C GLN A 6 -26.67 -14.49 1.40
N ASP A 7 -26.96 -14.36 0.11
CA ASP A 7 -26.21 -15.10 -0.94
C ASP A 7 -25.43 -14.18 -1.90
N ASP A 8 -25.72 -12.87 -1.90
CA ASP A 8 -25.18 -11.91 -2.89
C ASP A 8 -23.93 -11.13 -2.41
N GLN A 9 -23.26 -11.60 -1.34
CA GLN A 9 -22.10 -10.91 -0.75
C GLN A 9 -20.81 -11.75 -0.75
N VAL A 10 -20.85 -12.98 -1.26
CA VAL A 10 -19.65 -13.84 -1.36
C VAL A 10 -18.80 -13.51 -2.60
N VAL A 11 -19.39 -12.87 -3.62
CA VAL A 11 -18.75 -12.67 -4.94
C VAL A 11 -17.76 -11.49 -4.98
N ALA A 12 -17.85 -10.54 -4.03
CA ALA A 12 -17.02 -9.33 -4.06
C ALA A 12 -15.66 -9.47 -3.35
N VAL A 13 -15.48 -10.52 -2.53
CA VAL A 13 -14.25 -10.74 -1.77
C VAL A 13 -13.20 -11.50 -2.61
N ASP A 14 -13.56 -12.10 -3.75
CA ASP A 14 -12.67 -13.01 -4.47
C ASP A 14 -11.82 -12.35 -5.58
N GLU A 15 -12.31 -11.38 -6.36
CA GLU A 15 -11.68 -11.04 -7.65
C GLU A 15 -10.36 -10.24 -7.54
N VAL A 16 -10.31 -9.28 -6.61
CA VAL A 16 -9.10 -8.43 -6.41
C VAL A 16 -7.95 -9.25 -5.80
N ASP A 17 -8.28 -10.21 -4.93
CA ASP A 17 -7.30 -11.02 -4.21
C ASP A 17 -6.58 -12.00 -5.16
N TYR A 18 -7.32 -12.67 -6.05
CA TYR A 18 -6.72 -13.54 -7.07
C TYR A 18 -5.91 -12.76 -8.10
N GLN A 19 -6.38 -11.57 -8.49
CA GLN A 19 -5.63 -10.74 -9.43
C GLN A 19 -4.28 -10.31 -8.85
N LEU A 20 -4.26 -9.86 -7.58
CA LEU A 20 -3.02 -9.51 -6.89
C LEU A 20 -2.09 -10.72 -6.78
N ALA A 21 -2.61 -11.89 -6.39
CA ALA A 21 -1.82 -13.11 -6.31
C ALA A 21 -1.19 -13.49 -7.67
N ALA A 22 -1.98 -13.45 -8.75
CA ALA A 22 -1.50 -13.77 -10.11
C ALA A 22 -0.40 -12.81 -10.58
N GLN A 23 -0.56 -11.51 -10.32
CA GLN A 23 0.46 -10.50 -10.65
C GLN A 23 1.75 -10.71 -9.87
N LEU A 24 1.67 -11.00 -8.57
CA LEU A 24 2.84 -11.28 -7.74
C LEU A 24 3.56 -12.58 -8.15
N ILE A 25 2.82 -13.62 -8.52
CA ILE A 25 3.39 -14.87 -9.04
C ILE A 25 4.12 -14.59 -10.36
N THR A 26 3.50 -13.83 -11.27
CA THR A 26 4.12 -13.42 -12.53
C THR A 26 5.43 -12.69 -12.26
N ALA A 27 5.42 -11.68 -11.40
CA ALA A 27 6.62 -10.91 -11.05
C ALA A 27 7.71 -11.78 -10.41
N ALA A 28 7.35 -12.76 -9.56
CA ALA A 28 8.31 -13.59 -8.85
C ALA A 28 8.94 -14.69 -9.71
N LEU A 29 8.23 -15.17 -10.73
CA LEU A 29 8.69 -16.24 -11.62
C LEU A 29 9.37 -15.74 -12.88
N ASP A 30 9.10 -14.50 -13.30
CA ASP A 30 9.79 -13.90 -14.44
C ASP A 30 11.30 -13.80 -14.14
N GLY A 31 12.14 -14.27 -15.06
CA GLY A 31 13.58 -14.46 -14.83
C GLY A 31 14.43 -13.21 -15.08
N ASP A 32 13.85 -12.19 -15.72
CA ASP A 32 14.60 -11.03 -16.18
C ASP A 32 14.67 -9.93 -15.11
N GLY A 33 15.87 -9.73 -14.57
CA GLY A 33 16.18 -8.60 -13.69
C GLY A 33 15.66 -8.72 -12.24
N PRO A 34 15.86 -7.65 -11.44
CA PRO A 34 15.46 -7.67 -10.03
C PRO A 34 13.94 -7.60 -9.86
N LEU A 35 13.42 -8.05 -8.72
CA LEU A 35 11.99 -8.20 -8.48
C LEU A 35 11.26 -6.86 -8.59
N GLU A 36 11.83 -5.79 -8.03
CA GLU A 36 11.25 -4.46 -8.03
C GLU A 36 11.14 -3.85 -9.44
N ALA A 37 12.01 -4.24 -10.37
CA ALA A 37 11.91 -3.82 -11.77
C ALA A 37 10.71 -4.52 -12.44
N ARG A 38 10.61 -5.84 -12.30
CA ARG A 38 9.47 -6.64 -12.80
C ARG A 38 8.14 -6.19 -12.20
N MET A 39 8.13 -5.92 -10.91
CA MET A 39 6.94 -5.39 -10.23
C MET A 39 6.57 -4.00 -10.75
N ALA A 40 7.54 -3.12 -11.04
CA ALA A 40 7.25 -1.81 -11.60
C ALA A 40 6.65 -1.86 -13.02
N GLU A 41 6.89 -2.93 -13.79
CA GLU A 41 6.23 -3.14 -15.08
C GLU A 41 4.74 -3.48 -14.91
N LEU A 42 4.40 -4.31 -13.92
CA LEU A 42 3.02 -4.68 -13.60
C LEU A 42 2.28 -3.60 -12.80
N PHE A 43 3.02 -2.83 -12.01
CA PHE A 43 2.54 -1.79 -11.12
C PHE A 43 3.23 -0.45 -11.43
N PRO A 44 2.86 0.23 -12.54
CA PRO A 44 3.57 1.44 -12.97
C PRO A 44 3.61 2.58 -11.94
N TRP A 45 2.69 2.59 -10.97
CA TRP A 45 2.71 3.55 -9.86
C TRP A 45 3.96 3.43 -8.97
N MET A 46 4.61 2.26 -8.92
CA MET A 46 5.89 2.08 -8.20
C MET A 46 7.00 2.97 -8.75
N LEU A 47 6.88 3.45 -10.00
CA LEU A 47 7.87 4.35 -10.59
C LEU A 47 7.92 5.71 -9.89
N ALA A 48 6.90 6.10 -9.13
CA ALA A 48 6.95 7.30 -8.29
C ALA A 48 7.88 7.13 -7.07
N LEU A 49 8.14 5.90 -6.62
CA LEU A 49 9.02 5.60 -5.50
C LEU A 49 10.50 5.74 -5.92
N SER A 50 11.36 6.07 -4.95
CA SER A 50 12.82 5.98 -5.09
C SER A 50 13.27 4.53 -5.36
N PRO A 51 14.48 4.28 -5.89
CA PRO A 51 14.98 2.92 -6.10
C PRO A 51 14.91 2.04 -4.84
N ASP A 52 15.36 2.55 -3.70
CA ASP A 52 15.27 1.84 -2.41
C ASP A 52 13.82 1.65 -1.97
N GLY A 53 12.96 2.64 -2.20
CA GLY A 53 11.52 2.55 -1.93
C GLY A 53 10.83 1.48 -2.77
N ARG A 54 11.23 1.30 -4.04
CA ARG A 54 10.70 0.22 -4.91
C ARG A 54 11.12 -1.16 -4.39
N ALA A 55 12.38 -1.32 -3.97
CA ALA A 55 12.87 -2.57 -3.38
C ALA A 55 12.14 -2.90 -2.07
N ALA A 56 11.96 -1.90 -1.19
CA ALA A 56 11.20 -2.06 0.06
C ALA A 56 9.73 -2.42 -0.19
N CYS A 57 9.08 -1.71 -1.11
CA CYS A 57 7.70 -1.99 -1.53
C CYS A 57 7.55 -3.41 -2.09
N ALA A 58 8.43 -3.82 -3.01
CA ALA A 58 8.38 -5.15 -3.61
C ALA A 58 8.49 -6.25 -2.54
N ARG A 59 9.44 -6.09 -1.62
CA ARG A 59 9.63 -7.04 -0.51
C ARG A 59 8.40 -7.09 0.40
N ALA A 60 7.87 -5.94 0.80
CA ALA A 60 6.73 -5.83 1.70
C ALA A 60 5.48 -6.49 1.10
N LEU A 61 5.21 -6.25 -0.18
CA LEU A 61 4.06 -6.85 -0.88
C LEU A 61 4.16 -8.38 -0.94
N VAL A 62 5.35 -8.93 -1.23
CA VAL A 62 5.55 -10.39 -1.23
C VAL A 62 5.40 -10.98 0.18
N ASP A 63 5.94 -10.32 1.20
CA ASP A 63 5.83 -10.80 2.58
C ASP A 63 4.38 -10.75 3.09
N ALA A 64 3.67 -9.65 2.82
CA ALA A 64 2.25 -9.50 3.15
C ALA A 64 1.41 -10.54 2.41
N ALA A 65 1.61 -10.71 1.10
CA ALA A 65 0.90 -11.71 0.30
C ALA A 65 1.14 -13.13 0.81
N ARG A 66 2.38 -13.49 1.12
CA ARG A 66 2.71 -14.81 1.66
C ARG A 66 2.01 -15.06 3.01
N ALA A 67 2.07 -14.11 3.93
CA ALA A 67 1.41 -14.22 5.23
C ALA A 67 -0.12 -14.29 5.09
N SER A 68 -0.69 -13.46 4.23
CA SER A 68 -2.13 -13.32 4.00
C SER A 68 -2.73 -14.54 3.31
N PHE A 69 -2.17 -14.94 2.16
CA PHE A 69 -2.72 -16.04 1.37
C PHE A 69 -2.50 -17.40 2.02
N SER A 70 -1.40 -17.59 2.77
CA SER A 70 -1.18 -18.84 3.51
C SER A 70 -2.16 -19.03 4.69
N THR A 71 -2.80 -17.96 5.15
CA THR A 71 -3.74 -17.98 6.28
C THR A 71 -5.19 -17.73 5.85
N GLY A 72 -5.46 -17.61 4.54
CA GLY A 72 -6.79 -17.32 4.01
C GLY A 72 -7.31 -15.92 4.38
N GLN A 73 -6.41 -14.98 4.67
CA GLN A 73 -6.71 -13.61 5.09
C GLN A 73 -6.16 -12.59 4.07
N PRO A 74 -6.66 -12.57 2.83
CA PRO A 74 -6.08 -11.78 1.74
C PRO A 74 -6.16 -10.26 1.94
N HIS A 75 -7.10 -9.77 2.75
CA HIS A 75 -7.31 -8.35 3.04
C HIS A 75 -6.06 -7.62 3.55
N LEU A 76 -5.14 -8.31 4.26
CA LEU A 76 -3.90 -7.69 4.73
C LEU A 76 -2.93 -7.40 3.58
N ALA A 77 -2.86 -8.25 2.56
CA ALA A 77 -2.06 -8.00 1.36
C ALA A 77 -2.64 -6.84 0.54
N VAL A 78 -3.96 -6.73 0.46
CA VAL A 78 -4.65 -5.62 -0.20
C VAL A 78 -4.44 -4.31 0.55
N ALA A 79 -4.46 -4.33 1.89
CA ALA A 79 -4.17 -3.16 2.71
C ALA A 79 -2.75 -2.66 2.48
N GLU A 80 -1.76 -3.56 2.46
CA GLU A 80 -0.35 -3.23 2.17
C GLU A 80 -0.21 -2.60 0.77
N LEU A 81 -0.82 -3.21 -0.26
CA LEU A 81 -0.83 -2.67 -1.62
C LEU A 81 -1.41 -1.25 -1.67
N THR A 82 -2.54 -1.04 -0.99
CA THR A 82 -3.22 0.26 -0.95
C THR A 82 -2.34 1.30 -0.27
N SER A 83 -1.72 0.97 0.86
CA SER A 83 -0.83 1.87 1.60
C SER A 83 0.38 2.32 0.76
N TRP A 84 1.00 1.40 0.02
CA TRP A 84 2.11 1.75 -0.88
C TRP A 84 1.65 2.59 -2.07
N LYS A 85 0.47 2.31 -2.62
CA LYS A 85 -0.10 3.10 -3.73
C LYS A 85 -0.42 4.53 -3.28
N GLU A 86 -0.93 4.71 -2.06
CA GLU A 86 -1.17 6.02 -1.45
C GLU A 86 0.15 6.78 -1.23
N THR A 87 1.18 6.08 -0.75
CA THR A 87 2.54 6.65 -0.59
C THR A 87 3.10 7.12 -1.94
N ALA A 88 3.00 6.30 -2.98
CA ALA A 88 3.41 6.65 -4.33
C ALA A 88 2.61 7.84 -4.89
N ALA A 89 1.31 7.89 -4.63
CA ALA A 89 0.45 9.01 -5.05
C ALA A 89 0.82 10.31 -4.33
N ALA A 90 1.12 10.26 -3.02
CA ALA A 90 1.61 11.41 -2.26
C ALA A 90 2.93 11.94 -2.84
N ILE A 91 3.91 11.06 -3.09
CA ILE A 91 5.19 11.42 -3.70
C ILE A 91 4.99 12.03 -5.08
N ALA A 92 4.14 11.44 -5.93
CA ALA A 92 3.84 11.96 -7.26
C ALA A 92 3.15 13.34 -7.22
N ALA A 93 2.38 13.62 -6.16
CA ALA A 93 1.80 14.93 -5.91
C ALA A 93 2.81 15.95 -5.34
N GLY A 94 4.07 15.57 -5.15
CA GLY A 94 5.11 16.40 -4.52
C GLY A 94 5.00 16.46 -3.00
N LEU A 95 4.13 15.65 -2.38
CA LEU A 95 3.99 15.53 -0.94
C LEU A 95 5.05 14.53 -0.44
N GLY A 96 6.27 14.99 -0.21
CA GLY A 96 7.34 14.10 0.23
C GLY A 96 8.63 14.77 0.70
N SER A 97 9.12 14.27 1.84
CA SER A 97 10.49 14.39 2.39
C SER A 97 11.04 15.79 2.69
N GLU A 98 10.22 16.84 2.70
CA GLU A 98 10.66 18.08 3.36
C GLU A 98 10.78 17.80 4.87
N PRO A 99 11.91 18.19 5.50
CA PRO A 99 12.04 18.10 6.94
C PRO A 99 10.84 18.79 7.58
N VAL A 100 10.10 18.06 8.42
CA VAL A 100 9.04 18.66 9.21
C VAL A 100 9.72 19.60 10.20
N GLU A 101 9.56 20.90 9.98
CA GLU A 101 9.92 21.92 10.95
C GLU A 101 8.91 21.81 12.10
N TRP A 102 9.33 21.13 13.17
CA TRP A 102 8.57 21.09 14.40
C TRP A 102 8.74 22.43 15.11
N LEU A 103 7.62 23.06 15.48
CA LEU A 103 7.65 24.27 16.31
C LEU A 103 8.40 23.97 17.61
N GLU A 104 9.43 24.77 17.90
CA GLU A 104 10.19 24.65 19.14
C GLU A 104 9.29 25.07 20.32
N ALA A 105 9.58 24.55 21.53
CA ALA A 105 8.78 24.86 22.71
C ALA A 105 8.70 26.37 23.03
N ASP A 106 9.73 27.13 22.63
CA ASP A 106 9.78 28.59 22.80
C ASP A 106 8.83 29.32 21.84
N ASP A 107 8.56 28.77 20.65
CA ASP A 107 7.55 29.30 19.73
C ASP A 107 6.13 29.09 20.27
N ALA A 108 5.89 27.98 20.98
CA ALA A 108 4.61 27.70 21.63
C ALA A 108 4.34 28.61 22.83
N LEU A 109 5.36 29.18 23.47
CA LEU A 109 5.22 30.14 24.58
C LEU A 109 4.89 31.57 24.09
N THR A 110 5.22 31.90 22.83
CA THR A 110 4.89 33.19 22.20
C THR A 110 3.54 33.16 21.49
N ALA A 111 3.11 31.99 21.02
CA ALA A 111 1.74 31.74 20.55
C ALA A 111 0.82 31.64 21.78
N GLY A 112 0.18 32.75 22.17
CA GLY A 112 -0.75 32.78 23.30
C GLY A 112 -1.82 31.68 23.25
N PRO A 113 -2.51 31.38 24.38
CA PRO A 113 -3.44 30.27 24.48
C PRO A 113 -4.48 30.26 23.35
N VAL A 114 -4.52 29.16 22.59
CA VAL A 114 -5.51 28.96 21.53
C VAL A 114 -6.83 28.51 22.16
N GLU A 115 -7.78 29.44 22.39
CA GLU A 115 -9.14 29.06 22.76
C GLU A 115 -9.86 28.44 21.56
N ARG A 116 -10.36 27.21 21.75
CA ARG A 116 -11.21 26.52 20.78
C ARG A 116 -12.67 26.98 20.99
N PRO A 117 -13.39 27.42 19.94
CA PRO A 117 -14.80 27.81 20.03
C PRO A 117 -15.73 26.63 20.32
#